data_AF-A0A953X422-F1
#
_entry.id   AF-A0A953X422-F1
#
_cell.length_a   1.000
_cell.length_b   1.000
_cell.length_c   1.000
_cell.angle_alpha   90.00
_cell.angle_beta   90.00
_cell.angle_gamma   90.00
#
_symmetry.space_group_name_H-M   'P 1'
#
loop_
_entity.id
_entity.type
_entity.pdbx_description
1 polymer ?
#
loop_
_entity_poly.entity_id
_entity_poly.type
_entity_poly.pdbx_seq_one_letter_code
_entity_poly.pdbx_strand_id
1 'polypeptide(L)'
;TGLWTPPNSISNEELVASYNAWAENWNLEREADIAAGLIEPKPMSSVEFIEKASGIKARYVMNKTGVLDPDIMAPRIPERPNDQISVMAEMAVKAAREALERAGRRPEDVDAVICAASNMQR
;
A
#
# COMPACT_ATOMS: atom_id res chain seq x y z
N THR A 1 22.08 -7.95 -4.15
CA THR A 1 20.70 -7.69 -3.68
C THR A 1 19.80 -7.44 -4.88
N GLY A 2 18.52 -7.75 -4.77
CA GLY A 2 17.51 -7.46 -5.78
C GLY A 2 16.33 -6.73 -5.16
N LEU A 3 15.56 -6.02 -5.98
CA LEU A 3 14.45 -5.18 -5.56
C LEU A 3 13.30 -5.34 -6.57
N TRP A 4 12.13 -5.67 -6.05
CA TRP A 4 10.92 -5.60 -6.84
C TRP A 4 10.02 -4.47 -6.33
N THR A 5 9.51 -3.68 -7.27
CA THR A 5 8.66 -2.52 -6.99
C THR A 5 7.26 -2.76 -7.57
N PRO A 6 6.18 -2.52 -6.80
CA PRO A 6 4.82 -2.57 -7.31
C PRO A 6 4.61 -1.69 -8.55
N PRO A 7 3.68 -2.06 -9.45
CA PRO A 7 3.54 -1.39 -10.74
C PRO A 7 2.95 0.03 -10.63
N ASN A 8 2.26 0.35 -9.53
CA ASN A 8 1.62 1.65 -9.37
C ASN A 8 2.32 2.49 -8.30
N SER A 9 2.26 3.81 -8.45
CA SER A 9 2.70 4.78 -7.44
C SER A 9 1.55 5.73 -7.10
N ILE A 10 1.44 6.11 -5.84
CA ILE A 10 0.50 7.12 -5.33
C ILE A 10 1.31 8.31 -4.82
N SER A 11 1.02 9.51 -5.31
CA SER A 11 1.62 10.75 -4.79
C SER A 11 0.94 11.20 -3.49
N ASN A 12 1.54 12.16 -2.78
CA ASN A 12 0.90 12.75 -1.60
C ASN A 12 -0.39 13.48 -1.98
N GLU A 13 -0.41 14.18 -3.12
CA GLU A 13 -1.58 14.90 -3.62
C GLU A 13 -2.75 13.94 -3.83
N GLU A 14 -2.53 12.81 -4.50
CA GLU A 14 -3.56 11.80 -4.75
C GLU A 14 -4.09 11.19 -3.44
N LEU A 15 -3.18 10.87 -2.51
CA LEU A 15 -3.56 10.27 -1.24
C LEU A 15 -4.34 11.24 -0.35
N VAL A 16 -3.90 12.50 -0.28
CA VAL A 16 -4.56 13.57 0.48
C VAL A 16 -5.92 13.87 -0.12
N ALA A 17 -6.04 13.95 -1.46
CA ALA A 17 -7.33 14.19 -2.11
C ALA A 17 -8.34 13.09 -1.78
N SER A 18 -7.93 11.81 -1.87
CA SER A 18 -8.80 10.67 -1.53
C SER A 18 -9.24 10.69 -0.06
N TYR A 19 -8.29 10.85 0.87
CA TYR A 19 -8.59 10.91 2.30
C TYR A 19 -9.50 12.11 2.65
N ASN A 20 -9.23 13.28 2.07
CA ASN A 20 -10.00 14.49 2.35
C ASN A 20 -11.43 14.36 1.83
N ALA A 21 -11.65 13.79 0.63
CA ALA A 21 -12.98 13.51 0.13
C ALA A 21 -13.76 12.56 1.06
N TRP A 22 -13.10 11.52 1.57
CA TRP A 22 -13.71 10.64 2.56
C TRP A 22 -14.04 11.39 3.87
N ALA A 23 -13.10 12.18 4.40
CA ALA A 23 -13.27 12.90 5.66
C ALA A 23 -14.42 13.93 5.57
N GLU A 24 -14.53 14.63 4.44
CA GLU A 24 -15.63 15.55 4.14
C GLU A 24 -16.98 14.83 4.15
N ASN A 25 -17.11 13.74 3.39
CA ASN A 25 -18.35 12.96 3.34
C ASN A 25 -18.73 12.42 4.73
N TRP A 26 -17.76 11.86 5.46
CA TRP A 26 -17.99 11.30 6.78
C TRP A 26 -18.47 12.37 7.78
N ASN A 27 -17.86 13.55 7.73
CA ASN A 27 -18.21 14.68 8.60
C ASN A 27 -19.59 15.24 8.25
N LEU A 28 -19.91 15.37 6.96
CA LEU A 28 -21.21 15.84 6.50
C LEU A 28 -22.34 14.92 6.95
N GLU A 29 -22.16 13.60 6.80
CA GLU A 29 -23.13 12.60 7.27
C GLU A 29 -23.38 12.65 8.79
N ARG A 30 -22.45 13.20 9.58
CA ARG A 30 -22.46 13.21 11.05
C ARG A 30 -22.49 14.61 11.64
N GLU A 31 -22.87 15.60 10.84
CA GLU A 31 -22.87 17.01 11.24
C GLU A 31 -23.63 17.25 12.55
N ALA A 32 -24.79 16.61 12.72
CA ALA A 32 -25.61 16.75 13.93
C ALA A 32 -24.90 16.22 15.20
N ASP A 33 -24.27 15.05 15.11
CA ASP A 33 -23.54 14.43 16.24
C ASP A 33 -22.29 15.24 16.60
N ILE A 34 -21.62 15.80 15.59
CA ILE A 34 -20.47 16.70 15.75
C ILE A 34 -20.91 18.01 16.42
N ALA A 35 -22.01 18.62 15.96
CA ALA A 35 -22.56 19.85 16.54
C ALA A 35 -23.03 19.64 17.99
N ALA A 36 -23.51 18.45 18.33
CA ALA A 36 -23.87 18.05 19.68
C ALA A 36 -22.66 17.70 20.57
N GLY A 37 -21.44 17.66 20.02
CA GLY A 37 -20.21 17.30 20.74
C GLY A 37 -20.13 15.81 21.12
N LEU A 38 -20.91 14.95 20.46
CA LEU A 38 -20.91 13.50 20.73
C LEU A 38 -19.72 12.81 20.04
N ILE A 39 -19.28 13.36 18.91
CA ILE A 39 -18.20 12.80 18.10
C ILE A 39 -17.32 13.94 17.57
N GLU A 40 -16.01 13.74 17.61
CA GLU A 40 -15.06 14.68 17.01
C GLU A 40 -15.04 14.56 15.47
N PRO A 41 -14.94 15.69 14.73
CA PRO A 41 -14.84 15.67 13.29
C PRO A 41 -13.53 14.99 12.85
N LYS A 42 -13.56 14.31 11.70
CA LYS A 42 -12.35 13.81 11.06
C LYS A 42 -11.49 14.99 10.61
N PRO A 43 -10.19 15.02 10.98
CA PRO A 43 -9.31 16.08 10.56
C PRO A 43 -8.97 15.93 9.08
N MET A 44 -8.77 17.05 8.41
CA MET A 44 -8.25 17.08 7.05
C MET A 44 -6.74 16.85 7.05
N SER A 45 -6.22 16.31 5.95
CA SER A 45 -4.79 16.13 5.72
C SER A 45 -4.28 17.14 4.68
N SER A 46 -2.95 17.27 4.61
CA SER A 46 -2.26 18.10 3.62
C SER A 46 -0.97 17.44 3.15
N VAL A 47 -0.51 17.80 1.96
CA VAL A 47 0.74 17.30 1.38
C VAL A 47 1.92 17.75 2.24
N GLU A 48 1.93 19.02 2.63
CA GLU A 48 2.97 19.64 3.44
C GLU A 48 3.10 18.97 4.80
N PHE A 49 1.98 18.55 5.41
CA PHE A 49 2.01 17.79 6.65
C PHE A 49 2.76 16.47 6.48
N ILE A 50 2.42 15.68 5.44
CA ILE A 50 3.07 14.39 5.18
C ILE A 50 4.57 14.58 4.93
N GLU A 51 4.93 15.53 4.07
CA GLU A 51 6.33 15.77 3.73
C GLU A 51 7.14 16.26 4.93
N LYS A 52 6.62 17.23 5.71
CA LYS A 52 7.32 17.76 6.87
C LYS A 52 7.47 16.73 7.99
N ALA A 53 6.47 15.87 8.18
CA ALA A 53 6.49 14.88 9.24
C ALA A 53 7.37 13.66 8.92
N SER A 54 7.51 13.29 7.64
CA SER A 54 8.12 12.01 7.26
C SER A 54 9.16 12.07 6.13
N GLY A 55 9.20 13.16 5.35
CA GLY A 55 9.97 13.27 4.12
C GLY A 55 9.42 12.43 2.95
N ILE A 56 8.34 11.67 3.14
CA ILE A 56 7.74 10.82 2.11
C ILE A 56 6.99 11.67 1.09
N LYS A 57 7.24 11.41 -0.19
CA LYS A 57 6.60 12.10 -1.33
C LYS A 57 5.64 11.20 -2.13
N ALA A 58 5.97 9.91 -2.21
CA ALA A 58 5.19 8.93 -2.94
C ALA A 58 5.41 7.54 -2.34
N ARG A 59 4.52 6.60 -2.68
CA ARG A 59 4.63 5.19 -2.32
C ARG A 59 4.13 4.29 -3.44
N TYR A 60 4.77 3.14 -3.60
CA TYR A 60 4.35 2.13 -4.57
C TYR A 60 3.30 1.19 -3.97
N VAL A 61 2.29 0.84 -4.77
CA VAL A 61 1.17 -0.02 -4.35
C VAL A 61 0.79 -1.04 -5.42
N MET A 62 0.24 -2.18 -5.00
CA MET A 62 -0.26 -3.22 -5.91
C MET A 62 -1.53 -2.79 -6.64
N ASN A 63 -2.47 -2.18 -5.91
CA ASN A 63 -3.75 -1.72 -6.45
C ASN A 63 -3.95 -0.26 -6.09
N LYS A 64 -3.80 0.64 -7.07
CA LYS A 64 -3.94 2.08 -6.86
C LYS A 64 -5.40 2.52 -6.78
N THR A 65 -6.26 1.97 -7.64
CA THR A 65 -7.65 2.39 -7.77
C THR A 65 -8.45 2.17 -6.49
N GLY A 66 -8.38 0.99 -5.87
CA GLY A 66 -9.09 0.74 -4.62
C GLY A 66 -8.55 1.50 -3.41
N VAL A 67 -7.23 1.79 -3.40
CA VAL A 67 -6.63 2.61 -2.35
C VAL A 67 -7.07 4.06 -2.43
N LEU A 68 -7.24 4.61 -3.63
CA LEU A 68 -7.64 6.00 -3.83
C LEU A 68 -9.17 6.22 -3.89
N ASP A 69 -9.96 5.16 -3.88
CA ASP A 69 -11.42 5.25 -3.86
C ASP A 69 -11.90 5.62 -2.43
N PRO A 70 -12.52 6.79 -2.21
CA PRO A 70 -12.94 7.23 -0.88
C PRO A 70 -13.97 6.31 -0.20
N ASP A 71 -14.72 5.51 -0.97
CA ASP A 71 -15.72 4.58 -0.44
C ASP A 71 -15.09 3.21 -0.06
N ILE A 72 -13.84 2.97 -0.46
CA ILE A 72 -13.13 1.70 -0.24
C ILE A 72 -11.90 1.89 0.64
N MET A 73 -11.01 2.82 0.28
CA MET A 73 -9.72 3.13 0.91
C MET A 73 -8.86 1.89 1.25
N ALA A 74 -8.90 0.88 0.37
CA ALA A 74 -8.22 -0.39 0.56
C ALA A 74 -7.92 -1.07 -0.78
N PRO A 75 -6.80 -1.79 -0.92
CA PRO A 75 -6.47 -2.46 -2.17
C PRO A 75 -7.47 -3.57 -2.48
N ARG A 76 -7.95 -3.62 -3.73
CA ARG A 76 -8.75 -4.72 -4.28
C ARG A 76 -7.83 -5.64 -5.08
N ILE A 77 -7.42 -6.74 -4.46
CA ILE A 77 -6.57 -7.77 -5.07
C ILE A 77 -7.41 -9.04 -5.20
N PRO A 78 -7.59 -9.59 -6.42
CA PRO A 78 -8.33 -10.83 -6.60
C PRO A 78 -7.67 -12.01 -5.87
N GLU A 79 -8.50 -12.91 -5.35
CA GLU A 79 -8.04 -14.19 -4.83
C GLU A 79 -7.40 -15.03 -5.95
N ARG A 80 -6.38 -15.80 -5.61
CA ARG A 80 -5.71 -16.73 -6.52
C ARG A 80 -5.96 -18.16 -6.02
N PRO A 81 -6.31 -19.11 -6.91
CA PRO A 81 -6.40 -20.53 -6.54
C PRO A 81 -5.03 -21.09 -6.15
N ASN A 82 -5.03 -22.21 -5.42
CA ASN A 82 -3.81 -22.84 -4.88
C ASN A 82 -2.79 -23.32 -5.93
N ASP A 83 -3.21 -23.49 -7.18
CA ASP A 83 -2.34 -23.86 -8.30
C ASP A 83 -1.63 -22.63 -8.92
N GLN A 84 -1.98 -21.42 -8.50
CA GLN A 84 -1.31 -20.18 -8.89
C GLN A 84 -0.39 -19.67 -7.78
N ILE A 85 0.73 -19.07 -8.20
CA ILE A 85 1.63 -18.40 -7.26
C ILE A 85 0.91 -17.25 -6.55
N SER A 86 1.07 -17.15 -5.24
CA SER A 86 0.52 -16.02 -4.48
C SER A 86 1.17 -14.70 -4.91
N VAL A 87 0.50 -13.57 -4.68
CA VAL A 87 1.02 -12.24 -5.03
C VAL A 87 2.34 -11.99 -4.31
N MET A 88 2.40 -12.29 -3.01
CA MET A 88 3.61 -12.14 -2.20
C MET A 88 4.78 -13.00 -2.71
N ALA A 89 4.52 -14.27 -3.04
CA ALA A 89 5.54 -15.16 -3.57
C ALA A 89 6.03 -14.68 -4.94
N GLU A 90 5.14 -14.19 -5.80
CA GLU A 90 5.49 -13.63 -7.10
C GLU A 90 6.44 -12.42 -6.97
N MET A 91 6.15 -11.50 -6.05
CA MET A 91 7.02 -10.35 -5.76
C MET A 91 8.40 -10.79 -5.27
N ALA A 92 8.43 -11.74 -4.32
CA ALA A 92 9.65 -12.23 -3.72
C ALA A 92 10.55 -12.96 -4.74
N VAL A 93 9.97 -13.81 -5.61
CA VAL A 93 10.71 -14.52 -6.65
C VAL A 93 11.36 -13.56 -7.64
N LYS A 94 10.68 -12.48 -8.03
CA LYS A 94 11.26 -11.47 -8.93
C LYS A 94 12.46 -10.77 -8.29
N ALA A 95 12.35 -10.33 -7.05
CA ALA A 95 13.47 -9.71 -6.32
C ALA A 95 14.63 -10.71 -6.09
N ALA A 96 14.32 -11.97 -5.77
CA ALA A 96 15.32 -13.01 -5.55
C ALA A 96 16.09 -13.35 -6.83
N ARG A 97 15.40 -13.43 -7.99
CA ARG A 97 16.05 -13.67 -9.29
C ARG A 97 17.04 -12.57 -9.64
N GLU A 98 16.67 -11.30 -9.46
CA GLU A 98 17.60 -10.19 -9.67
C GLU A 98 18.80 -10.24 -8.69
N ALA A 99 18.55 -10.64 -7.44
CA ALA A 99 19.61 -10.80 -6.45
C ALA A 99 20.62 -11.90 -6.86
N LEU A 100 20.12 -13.04 -7.35
CA LEU A 100 20.94 -14.16 -7.82
C LEU A 100 21.75 -13.81 -9.06
N GLU A 101 21.12 -13.14 -10.03
CA GLU A 101 21.78 -12.66 -11.25
C GLU A 101 22.96 -11.74 -10.90
N ARG A 102 22.73 -10.74 -10.05
CA ARG A 102 23.79 -9.83 -9.58
C ARG A 102 24.88 -10.52 -8.78
N ALA A 103 24.56 -11.62 -8.11
CA ALA A 103 25.53 -12.44 -7.38
C ALA A 103 26.27 -13.45 -8.29
N GLY A 104 25.89 -13.59 -9.56
CA GLY A 104 26.43 -14.60 -10.46
C GLY A 104 26.10 -16.03 -10.00
N ARG A 105 24.98 -16.22 -9.31
CA ARG A 105 24.53 -17.51 -8.77
C ARG A 105 23.28 -18.00 -9.49
N ARG A 106 23.13 -19.32 -9.55
CA ARG A 106 21.93 -19.95 -10.07
C ARG A 106 21.00 -20.37 -8.94
N PRO A 107 19.70 -20.54 -9.20
CA PRO A 107 18.77 -21.06 -8.20
C PRO A 107 19.20 -22.39 -7.57
N GLU A 108 19.86 -23.25 -8.34
CA GLU A 108 20.36 -24.55 -7.86
C GLU A 108 21.49 -24.43 -6.81
N ASP A 109 22.13 -23.26 -6.71
CA ASP A 109 23.20 -22.99 -5.74
C ASP A 109 22.64 -22.53 -4.37
N VAL A 110 21.31 -22.51 -4.19
CA VAL A 110 20.64 -22.01 -2.98
C VAL A 110 20.19 -23.16 -2.08
N ASP A 111 20.85 -23.31 -0.93
CA ASP A 111 20.53 -24.37 0.04
C ASP A 111 19.38 -24.01 1.00
N ALA A 112 19.10 -22.71 1.18
CA ALA A 112 18.10 -22.23 2.12
C ALA A 112 17.41 -20.95 1.65
N VAL A 113 16.11 -20.82 1.98
CA VAL A 113 15.30 -19.63 1.72
C VAL A 113 14.64 -19.19 3.03
N ILE A 114 14.81 -17.92 3.39
CA ILE A 114 14.19 -17.31 4.57
C ILE A 114 13.16 -16.27 4.09
N CYS A 115 11.88 -16.48 4.40
CA CYS A 115 10.84 -15.49 4.16
C CYS A 115 10.66 -14.61 5.41
N ALA A 116 11.33 -13.46 5.43
CA ALA A 116 11.29 -12.50 6.54
C ALA A 116 10.56 -11.22 6.12
N ALA A 117 9.30 -11.09 6.51
CA ALA A 117 8.46 -9.91 6.28
C ALA A 117 7.59 -9.64 7.52
N SER A 118 7.12 -8.40 7.69
CA SER A 118 6.28 -8.01 8.83
C SER A 118 4.88 -8.63 8.80
N ASN A 119 4.42 -9.06 7.64
CA ASN A 119 3.17 -9.79 7.45
C ASN A 119 3.30 -10.77 6.28
N MET A 120 2.52 -11.85 6.34
CA MET A 120 2.37 -12.84 5.26
C MET A 120 1.02 -12.64 4.58
N GLN A 121 0.96 -12.90 3.27
CA GLN A 121 -0.32 -12.91 2.56
C GLN A 121 -1.19 -14.01 3.18
N ARG A 122 -2.39 -13.61 3.62
CA ARG A 122 -3.41 -14.50 4.19
C ARG A 122 -4.52 -14.72 3.19
#